data_AF-A0A963F0R5-F1
#
_entry.id   AF-A0A963F0R5-F1
#
_cell.length_a   1.000
_cell.length_b   1.000
_cell.length_c   1.000
_cell.angle_alpha   90.00
_cell.angle_beta   90.00
_cell.angle_gamma   90.00
#
_symmetry.space_group_name_H-M   'P 1'
#
loop_
_entity.id
_entity.type
_entity.pdbx_description
1 polymer ?
#
loop_
_entity_poly.entity_id
_entity_poly.type
_entity_poly.pdbx_seq_one_letter_code
_entity_poly.pdbx_strand_id
1 'polypeptide(L)'
;AARVSLGALGIVTTLRLQNVAPYRLRRETVWMEFDEILANAGSMADQHRNFEFYYVPFSGMGFTDAHDITDEPVSSTDKLDGNEGVRDLETARDWLQDWPRLRELVLGSYMKTLPDEVTVENSWKNYASERNVRFNEMEYHLPRENGIPALREIRQVLETRHPEVFFPIEVRYVAADDIWLSPFYQRDTCSIAVHRYFEEDYKPYFASIEPIFRKYHGRPHWGKLNTLQLADLRRLYPRWDDFAAVRREVDPRGRFLNPYLAGLFPGADSGGVA
;
A
#
# COMPACT_ATOMS: atom_id res chain seq x y z
N ALA A 1 -11.22 7.54 18.94
CA ALA A 1 -10.11 8.48 18.65
C ALA A 1 -8.72 7.83 18.76
N ALA A 2 -8.25 7.42 19.94
CA ALA A 2 -6.85 7.07 20.18
C ALA A 2 -6.25 5.89 19.37
N ARG A 3 -7.08 4.96 18.85
CA ARG A 3 -6.62 3.81 18.04
C ARG A 3 -5.84 4.22 16.78
N VAL A 4 -6.16 5.40 16.20
CA VAL A 4 -5.35 6.07 15.17
C VAL A 4 -5.22 7.53 15.60
N SER A 5 -4.22 7.80 16.45
CA SER A 5 -4.01 9.13 17.04
C SER A 5 -3.04 10.01 16.25
N LEU A 6 -2.21 9.41 15.39
CA LEU A 6 -1.11 10.09 14.68
C LEU A 6 -0.11 10.81 15.62
N GLY A 7 -0.10 10.45 16.91
CA GLY A 7 0.63 11.19 17.95
C GLY A 7 -0.05 12.50 18.39
N ALA A 8 -1.12 12.94 17.73
CA ALA A 8 -1.77 14.23 17.99
C ALA A 8 -2.53 14.30 19.33
N LEU A 9 -2.83 13.15 19.95
CA LEU A 9 -3.52 13.07 21.24
C LEU A 9 -2.56 12.89 22.43
N GLY A 10 -1.25 12.83 22.16
CA GLY A 10 -0.22 12.51 23.16
C GLY A 10 0.53 11.22 22.87
N ILE A 11 1.25 10.75 23.90
CA ILE A 11 2.12 9.57 23.82
C ILE A 11 1.37 8.37 24.38
N VAL A 12 1.43 7.25 23.65
CA VAL A 12 0.91 5.97 24.12
C VAL A 12 1.98 5.31 24.99
N THR A 13 1.71 5.17 26.29
CA THR A 13 2.66 4.58 27.26
C THR A 13 2.42 3.10 27.49
N THR A 14 1.22 2.60 27.24
CA THR A 14 0.85 1.20 27.41
C THR A 14 -0.26 0.83 26.44
N LEU A 15 -0.15 -0.34 25.82
CA LEU A 15 -1.18 -0.93 24.96
C LEU A 15 -1.47 -2.35 25.42
N ARG A 16 -2.75 -2.72 25.39
CA ARG A 16 -3.19 -4.11 25.49
C ARG A 16 -3.77 -4.50 24.14
N LEU A 17 -3.20 -5.53 23.53
CA LEU A 17 -3.65 -6.07 22.25
C LEU A 17 -4.44 -7.35 22.48
N GLN A 18 -5.52 -7.52 21.71
CA GLN A 18 -6.24 -8.79 21.66
C GLN A 18 -5.42 -9.77 20.83
N ASN A 19 -4.96 -10.85 21.46
CA ASN A 19 -4.21 -11.91 20.80
C ASN A 19 -5.12 -13.11 20.46
N VAL A 20 -4.66 -13.95 19.54
CA VAL A 20 -5.25 -15.26 19.22
C VAL A 20 -4.24 -16.36 19.51
N ALA A 21 -4.70 -17.62 19.57
CA ALA A 21 -3.80 -18.76 19.71
C ALA A 21 -2.84 -18.84 18.49
N PRO A 22 -1.60 -19.33 18.67
CA PRO A 22 -0.69 -19.62 17.56
C PRO A 22 -1.35 -20.52 16.50
N TYR A 23 -1.11 -20.22 15.23
CA TYR A 23 -1.55 -21.03 14.07
C TYR A 23 -0.49 -20.97 12.96
N ARG A 24 -0.55 -21.95 12.06
CA ARG A 24 0.28 -21.99 10.86
C ARG A 24 -0.44 -21.40 9.67
N LEU A 25 0.34 -20.85 8.76
CA LEU A 25 -0.11 -20.34 7.47
C LEU A 25 0.62 -21.09 6.37
N ARG A 26 -0.11 -21.44 5.31
CA ARG A 26 0.45 -21.73 3.99
C ARG A 26 0.44 -20.41 3.21
N ARG A 27 1.62 -19.87 2.92
CA ARG A 27 1.83 -18.75 2.01
C ARG A 27 2.15 -19.30 0.63
N GLU A 28 1.48 -18.81 -0.40
CA GLU A 28 1.69 -19.20 -1.79
C GLU A 28 1.85 -17.97 -2.69
N THR A 29 3.00 -17.88 -3.35
CA THR A 29 3.30 -16.85 -4.36
C THR A 29 3.19 -17.47 -5.74
N VAL A 30 2.34 -16.93 -6.62
CA VAL A 30 2.13 -17.45 -7.98
C VAL A 30 2.31 -16.35 -9.01
N TRP A 31 3.17 -16.59 -10.01
CA TRP A 31 3.41 -15.68 -11.14
C TRP A 31 2.41 -15.91 -12.26
N MET A 32 1.81 -14.84 -12.78
CA MET A 32 0.81 -14.94 -13.84
C MET A 32 0.61 -13.63 -14.61
N GLU A 33 -0.14 -13.69 -15.70
CA GLU A 33 -0.50 -12.51 -16.50
C GLU A 33 -1.29 -11.52 -15.64
N PHE A 34 -0.93 -10.24 -15.70
CA PHE A 34 -1.52 -9.25 -14.82
C PHE A 34 -3.02 -9.07 -15.07
N ASP A 35 -3.46 -9.18 -16.32
CA ASP A 35 -4.88 -9.08 -16.66
C ASP A 35 -5.72 -10.25 -16.08
N GLU A 36 -5.10 -11.42 -15.90
CA GLU A 36 -5.72 -12.56 -15.20
C GLU A 36 -5.85 -12.27 -13.70
N ILE A 37 -4.84 -11.65 -13.08
CA ILE A 37 -4.92 -11.19 -11.69
C ILE A 37 -6.07 -10.18 -11.56
N LEU A 38 -6.14 -9.17 -12.43
CA LEU A 38 -7.19 -8.15 -12.38
C LEU A 38 -8.61 -8.73 -12.52
N ALA A 39 -8.77 -9.81 -13.30
CA ALA A 39 -10.06 -10.47 -13.49
C ALA A 39 -10.50 -11.24 -12.24
N ASN A 40 -9.56 -11.78 -11.46
CA ASN A 40 -9.84 -12.70 -10.35
C ASN A 40 -9.58 -12.11 -8.96
N ALA A 41 -8.91 -10.96 -8.85
CA ALA A 41 -8.43 -10.38 -7.59
C ALA A 41 -9.52 -10.26 -6.52
N GLY A 42 -10.73 -9.83 -6.90
CA GLY A 42 -11.85 -9.73 -5.95
C GLY A 42 -12.27 -11.08 -5.39
N SER A 43 -12.32 -12.12 -6.23
CA SER A 43 -12.68 -13.49 -5.82
C SER A 43 -11.58 -14.13 -4.99
N MET A 44 -10.30 -13.97 -5.38
CA MET A 44 -9.16 -14.48 -4.63
C MET A 44 -9.10 -13.84 -3.23
N ALA A 45 -9.35 -12.53 -3.12
CA ALA A 45 -9.43 -11.83 -1.85
C ALA A 45 -10.56 -12.32 -0.92
N ASP A 46 -11.62 -12.89 -1.47
CA ASP A 46 -12.72 -13.48 -0.69
C ASP A 46 -12.46 -14.94 -0.30
N GLN A 47 -11.63 -15.64 -1.08
CA GLN A 47 -11.31 -17.05 -0.87
C GLN A 47 -10.18 -17.27 0.13
N HIS A 48 -9.19 -16.37 0.15
CA HIS A 48 -8.01 -16.52 0.99
C HIS A 48 -8.11 -15.69 2.27
N ARG A 49 -7.50 -16.19 3.35
CA ARG A 49 -7.45 -15.45 4.63
C ARG A 49 -6.70 -14.12 4.50
N ASN A 50 -5.62 -14.09 3.73
CA ASN A 50 -4.96 -12.87 3.27
C ASN A 50 -4.68 -12.98 1.77
N PHE A 51 -4.85 -11.88 1.06
CA PHE A 51 -4.55 -11.81 -0.35
C PHE A 51 -3.98 -10.44 -0.69
N GLU A 52 -2.83 -10.46 -1.33
CA GLU A 52 -2.22 -9.33 -2.00
C GLU A 52 -1.72 -9.77 -3.38
N PHE A 53 -1.47 -8.80 -4.24
CA PHE A 53 -0.89 -9.06 -5.54
C PHE A 53 -0.07 -7.86 -5.99
N TYR A 54 0.81 -8.13 -6.94
CA TYR A 54 1.80 -7.20 -7.40
C TYR A 54 1.74 -7.13 -8.92
N TYR A 55 1.82 -5.91 -9.44
CA TYR A 55 2.05 -5.68 -10.86
C TYR A 55 3.50 -5.29 -11.07
N VAL A 56 4.19 -5.93 -12.01
CA VAL A 56 5.55 -5.53 -12.36
C VAL A 56 5.52 -4.62 -13.59
N PRO A 57 5.92 -3.33 -13.47
CA PRO A 57 5.90 -2.38 -14.57
C PRO A 57 6.57 -2.87 -15.84
N PHE A 58 5.94 -2.62 -16.98
CA PHE A 58 6.48 -2.95 -18.31
C PHE A 58 6.85 -4.43 -18.45
N SER A 59 6.02 -5.33 -17.91
CA SER A 59 6.22 -6.79 -18.06
C SER A 59 4.98 -7.52 -18.58
N GLY A 60 3.79 -6.91 -18.49
CA GLY A 60 2.50 -7.59 -18.67
C GLY A 60 2.14 -8.56 -17.54
N MET A 61 3.07 -8.81 -16.62
CA MET A 61 3.00 -9.84 -15.59
C MET A 61 2.84 -9.24 -14.20
N GLY A 62 2.41 -10.10 -13.30
CA GLY A 62 2.40 -9.85 -11.87
C GLY A 62 2.57 -11.15 -11.10
N PHE A 63 2.42 -11.06 -9.79
CA PHE A 63 2.31 -12.23 -8.94
C PHE A 63 1.29 -12.00 -7.85
N THR A 64 0.65 -13.07 -7.42
CA THR A 64 -0.25 -13.10 -6.26
C THR A 64 0.52 -13.61 -5.05
N ASP A 65 0.11 -13.19 -3.87
CA ASP A 65 0.59 -13.73 -2.59
C ASP A 65 -0.64 -13.98 -1.70
N ALA A 66 -0.96 -15.26 -1.52
CA ALA A 66 -2.11 -15.73 -0.78
C ALA A 66 -1.66 -16.45 0.50
N HIS A 67 -2.37 -16.22 1.61
CA HIS A 67 -2.14 -16.96 2.84
C HIS A 67 -3.41 -17.60 3.34
N ASP A 68 -3.32 -18.87 3.74
CA ASP A 68 -4.40 -19.63 4.35
C ASP A 68 -3.96 -20.37 5.61
N ILE A 69 -4.89 -20.52 6.56
CA ILE A 69 -4.64 -21.30 7.77
C ILE A 69 -4.51 -22.78 7.37
N THR A 70 -3.46 -23.45 7.88
CA THR A 70 -3.19 -24.85 7.54
C THR A 70 -2.68 -25.63 8.75
N ASP A 71 -2.83 -26.96 8.68
CA ASP A 71 -2.21 -27.92 9.58
C ASP A 71 -1.06 -28.72 8.92
N GLU A 72 -0.67 -28.36 7.70
CA GLU A 72 0.47 -28.97 7.00
C GLU A 72 1.80 -28.75 7.74
N PRO A 73 2.73 -29.73 7.72
CA PRO A 73 4.03 -29.60 8.35
C PRO A 73 4.83 -28.42 7.79
N VAL A 74 5.71 -27.85 8.62
CA VAL A 74 6.58 -26.73 8.21
C VAL A 74 7.41 -27.15 6.99
N SER A 75 7.34 -26.32 5.96
CA SER A 75 8.02 -26.56 4.68
C SER A 75 8.25 -25.24 3.95
N SER A 76 9.23 -25.20 3.07
CA SER A 76 9.47 -24.07 2.19
C SER A 76 10.06 -24.58 0.89
N THR A 77 9.58 -24.07 -0.24
CA THR A 77 10.34 -24.10 -1.50
C THR A 77 11.51 -23.12 -1.40
N ASP A 78 12.37 -23.13 -2.42
CA ASP A 78 13.32 -22.03 -2.62
C ASP A 78 12.54 -20.72 -2.76
N LYS A 79 13.09 -19.66 -2.16
CA LYS A 79 12.50 -18.31 -2.18
C LYS A 79 13.35 -17.42 -3.06
N LEU A 80 12.71 -16.65 -3.93
CA LEU A 80 13.35 -15.54 -4.61
C LEU A 80 13.60 -14.43 -3.59
N ASP A 81 14.81 -13.90 -3.57
CA ASP A 81 15.10 -12.72 -2.76
C ASP A 81 14.47 -11.50 -3.43
N GLY A 82 13.44 -10.93 -2.79
CA GLY A 82 12.77 -9.73 -3.29
C GLY A 82 13.72 -8.52 -3.45
N ASN A 83 14.80 -8.43 -2.68
CA ASN A 83 15.79 -7.36 -2.84
C ASN A 83 16.60 -7.54 -4.12
N GLU A 84 17.05 -8.76 -4.41
CA GLU A 84 17.74 -9.09 -5.67
C GLU A 84 16.81 -8.89 -6.86
N GLY A 85 15.56 -9.38 -6.77
CA GLY A 85 14.56 -9.17 -7.81
C GLY A 85 14.31 -7.70 -8.15
N VAL A 86 14.29 -6.81 -7.15
CA VAL A 86 14.17 -5.36 -7.40
C VAL A 86 15.41 -4.80 -8.12
N ARG A 87 16.62 -5.30 -7.85
CA ARG A 87 17.85 -4.90 -8.56
C ARG A 87 17.89 -5.41 -10.01
N ASP A 88 17.37 -6.61 -10.25
CA ASP A 88 17.23 -7.15 -11.60
C ASP A 88 16.26 -6.29 -12.43
N LEU A 89 15.15 -5.85 -11.82
CA LEU A 89 14.19 -4.95 -12.47
C LEU A 89 14.79 -3.57 -12.76
N GLU A 90 15.62 -3.03 -11.87
CA GLU A 90 16.39 -1.80 -12.09
C GLU A 90 17.33 -1.95 -13.30
N THR A 91 18.08 -3.06 -13.35
CA THR A 91 19.01 -3.35 -14.46
C THR A 91 18.25 -3.47 -15.79
N ALA A 92 17.12 -4.18 -15.80
CA ALA A 92 16.28 -4.29 -16.99
C ALA A 92 15.73 -2.93 -17.44
N ARG A 93 15.34 -2.06 -16.49
CA ARG A 93 14.93 -0.68 -16.79
C ARG A 93 16.09 0.10 -17.41
N ASP A 94 17.26 0.08 -16.81
CA ASP A 94 18.42 0.87 -17.28
C ASP A 94 18.78 0.54 -18.73
N TRP A 95 18.64 -0.73 -19.12
CA TRP A 95 18.96 -1.20 -20.48
C TRP A 95 17.82 -0.99 -21.49
N LEU A 96 16.56 -1.01 -21.04
CA LEU A 96 15.41 -1.13 -21.93
C LEU A 96 14.35 -0.03 -21.77
N GLN A 97 14.59 1.01 -20.96
CA GLN A 97 13.62 2.09 -20.73
C GLN A 97 13.17 2.81 -22.02
N ASP A 98 14.08 3.00 -22.99
CA ASP A 98 13.76 3.62 -24.28
C ASP A 98 13.01 2.68 -25.24
N TRP A 99 12.86 1.40 -24.86
CA TRP A 99 12.23 0.36 -25.66
C TRP A 99 11.16 -0.39 -24.83
N PRO A 100 10.06 0.27 -24.40
CA PRO A 100 9.09 -0.31 -23.46
C PRO A 100 8.51 -1.66 -23.92
N ARG A 101 8.26 -1.83 -25.22
CA ARG A 101 7.76 -3.10 -25.78
C ARG A 101 8.78 -4.23 -25.70
N LEU A 102 10.07 -3.91 -25.85
CA LEU A 102 11.15 -4.89 -25.70
C LEU A 102 11.33 -5.25 -24.22
N ARG A 103 11.25 -4.25 -23.32
CA ARG A 103 11.23 -4.47 -21.87
C ARG A 103 10.10 -5.42 -21.45
N GLU A 104 8.89 -5.18 -21.96
CA GLU A 104 7.72 -6.02 -21.75
C GLU A 104 7.95 -7.45 -22.25
N LEU A 105 8.47 -7.62 -23.47
CA LEU A 105 8.76 -8.94 -24.02
C LEU A 105 9.81 -9.70 -23.17
N VAL A 106 10.90 -9.03 -22.78
CA VAL A 106 12.00 -9.65 -22.02
C VAL A 106 11.55 -10.03 -20.62
N LEU A 107 10.97 -9.08 -19.87
CA LEU A 107 10.52 -9.32 -18.50
C LEU A 107 9.36 -10.31 -18.47
N GLY A 108 8.37 -10.15 -19.36
CA GLY A 108 7.22 -11.05 -19.43
C GLY A 108 7.62 -12.48 -19.77
N SER A 109 8.58 -12.67 -20.68
CA SER A 109 9.09 -14.01 -21.00
C SER A 109 9.86 -14.64 -19.84
N TYR A 110 10.68 -13.84 -19.14
CA TYR A 110 11.43 -14.31 -17.98
C TYR A 110 10.52 -14.69 -16.81
N MET A 111 9.54 -13.85 -16.47
CA MET A 111 8.67 -14.08 -15.32
C MET A 111 7.81 -15.34 -15.47
N LYS A 112 7.46 -15.74 -16.70
CA LYS A 112 6.77 -17.02 -16.98
C LYS A 112 7.60 -18.26 -16.63
N THR A 113 8.90 -18.10 -16.43
CA THR A 113 9.82 -19.20 -16.05
C THR A 113 10.07 -19.26 -14.55
N LEU A 114 9.62 -18.25 -13.79
CA LEU A 114 9.80 -18.21 -12.35
C LEU A 114 8.90 -19.28 -11.70
N PRO A 115 9.44 -20.07 -10.75
CA PRO A 115 8.65 -21.06 -10.05
C PRO A 115 7.71 -20.39 -9.04
N ASP A 116 6.61 -21.07 -8.76
CA ASP A 116 5.74 -20.71 -7.64
C ASP A 116 6.46 -20.97 -6.32
N GLU A 117 6.21 -20.13 -5.33
CA GLU A 117 6.78 -20.27 -4.00
C GLU A 117 5.71 -20.72 -3.01
N VAL A 118 6.02 -21.74 -2.21
CA VAL A 118 5.13 -22.18 -1.12
C VAL A 118 5.93 -22.22 0.17
N THR A 119 5.40 -21.58 1.22
CA THR A 119 5.96 -21.64 2.57
C THR A 119 4.88 -21.95 3.59
N VAL A 120 5.04 -23.07 4.30
CA VAL A 120 4.22 -23.40 5.47
C VAL A 120 5.02 -23.13 6.73
N GLU A 121 4.57 -22.17 7.54
CA GLU A 121 5.24 -21.80 8.79
C GLU A 121 4.24 -21.12 9.74
N ASN A 122 4.64 -20.95 11.00
CA ASN A 122 3.89 -20.17 11.97
C ASN A 122 3.58 -18.75 11.48
N SER A 123 2.39 -18.24 11.82
CA SER A 123 1.85 -16.99 11.27
C SER A 123 2.81 -15.80 11.37
N TRP A 124 3.48 -15.61 12.52
CA TRP A 124 4.37 -14.45 12.76
C TRP A 124 5.66 -14.48 11.92
N LYS A 125 6.09 -15.65 11.45
CA LYS A 125 7.24 -15.77 10.55
C LYS A 125 6.83 -15.60 9.09
N ASN A 126 5.62 -16.01 8.71
CA ASN A 126 5.12 -15.79 7.35
C ASN A 126 4.72 -14.33 7.10
N TYR A 127 4.28 -13.58 8.12
CA TYR A 127 3.93 -12.17 7.96
C TYR A 127 5.11 -11.21 7.87
N ALA A 128 6.29 -11.60 8.37
CA ALA A 128 7.43 -10.71 8.47
C ALA A 128 8.40 -10.97 7.29
N SER A 129 8.67 -9.92 6.52
CA SER A 129 9.72 -9.91 5.49
C SER A 129 10.74 -8.84 5.81
N GLU A 130 12.03 -9.14 5.64
CA GLU A 130 13.08 -8.12 5.65
C GLU A 130 13.05 -7.34 4.33
N ARG A 131 12.84 -6.02 4.40
CA ARG A 131 12.90 -5.11 3.25
C ARG A 131 14.15 -4.22 3.40
N ASN A 132 15.19 -4.51 2.62
CA ASN A 132 16.48 -3.81 2.71
C ASN A 132 16.68 -2.76 1.61
N VAL A 133 15.86 -2.78 0.56
CA VAL A 133 15.86 -1.74 -0.47
C VAL A 133 15.09 -0.51 0.04
N ARG A 134 15.76 0.65 0.06
CA ARG A 134 15.14 1.93 0.41
C ARG A 134 14.34 2.48 -0.78
N PHE A 135 13.17 3.04 -0.51
CA PHE A 135 12.31 3.67 -1.52
C PHE A 135 11.44 4.76 -0.92
N ASN A 136 10.94 5.64 -1.79
CA ASN A 136 9.84 6.56 -1.50
C ASN A 136 8.52 5.88 -1.89
N GLU A 137 7.46 6.10 -1.12
CA GLU A 137 6.18 5.44 -1.31
C GLU A 137 5.01 6.41 -1.16
N MET A 138 4.03 6.27 -2.06
CA MET A 138 2.70 6.84 -1.95
C MET A 138 1.70 5.68 -1.97
N GLU A 139 0.83 5.63 -0.97
CA GLU A 139 -0.18 4.59 -0.84
C GLU A 139 -1.53 5.22 -0.52
N TYR A 140 -2.57 4.74 -1.21
CA TYR A 140 -3.94 5.15 -0.96
C TYR A 140 -4.85 3.93 -0.82
N HIS A 141 -5.88 4.14 -0.01
CA HIS A 141 -6.87 3.16 0.42
C HIS A 141 -8.22 3.52 -0.20
N LEU A 142 -8.61 2.83 -1.26
CA LEU A 142 -9.80 3.11 -2.07
C LEU A 142 -10.96 2.22 -1.63
N PRO A 143 -12.23 2.63 -1.80
CA PRO A 143 -13.35 1.70 -1.73
C PRO A 143 -13.05 0.45 -2.56
N ARG A 144 -13.34 -0.74 -2.03
CA ARG A 144 -12.97 -2.02 -2.64
C ARG A 144 -13.34 -2.10 -4.12
N GLU A 145 -14.53 -1.65 -4.47
CA GLU A 145 -15.09 -1.61 -5.83
C GLU A 145 -14.34 -0.68 -6.79
N ASN A 146 -13.64 0.32 -6.27
CA ASN A 146 -12.90 1.31 -7.06
C ASN A 146 -11.43 0.92 -7.28
N GLY A 147 -10.92 -0.09 -6.58
CA GLY A 147 -9.52 -0.48 -6.62
C GLY A 147 -9.03 -0.87 -8.03
N ILE A 148 -9.70 -1.84 -8.66
CA ILE A 148 -9.31 -2.35 -9.99
C ILE A 148 -9.44 -1.28 -11.09
N PRO A 149 -10.54 -0.49 -11.17
CA PRO A 149 -10.61 0.65 -12.08
C PRO A 149 -9.45 1.64 -11.91
N ALA A 150 -9.11 2.00 -10.67
CA ALA A 150 -8.00 2.90 -10.40
C ALA A 150 -6.65 2.31 -10.84
N LEU A 151 -6.41 1.04 -10.54
CA LEU A 151 -5.18 0.34 -10.87
C LEU A 151 -4.92 0.27 -12.38
N ARG A 152 -5.98 0.07 -13.19
CA ARG A 152 -5.86 0.13 -14.66
C ARG A 152 -5.42 1.51 -15.15
N GLU A 153 -6.00 2.57 -14.60
CA GLU A 153 -5.64 3.95 -14.95
C GLU A 153 -4.22 4.29 -14.48
N ILE A 154 -3.81 3.81 -13.30
CA ILE A 154 -2.45 3.93 -12.78
C ILE A 154 -1.46 3.23 -13.70
N ARG A 155 -1.72 1.97 -14.09
CA ARG A 155 -0.88 1.22 -15.03
C ARG A 155 -0.73 1.99 -16.34
N GLN A 156 -1.84 2.47 -16.92
CA GLN A 156 -1.80 3.24 -18.16
C GLN A 156 -0.94 4.51 -18.02
N VAL A 157 -1.11 5.28 -16.95
CA VAL A 157 -0.33 6.51 -16.73
C VAL A 157 1.14 6.19 -16.49
N LEU A 158 1.45 5.15 -15.70
CA LEU A 158 2.81 4.67 -15.47
C LEU A 158 3.47 4.29 -16.79
N GLU A 159 2.87 3.37 -17.56
CA GLU A 159 3.50 2.80 -18.76
C GLU A 159 3.63 3.81 -19.91
N THR A 160 2.85 4.90 -19.89
CA THR A 160 2.91 5.94 -20.94
C THR A 160 3.79 7.13 -20.60
N ARG A 161 3.99 7.43 -19.31
CA ARG A 161 4.65 8.68 -18.88
C ARG A 161 5.89 8.49 -18.02
N HIS A 162 6.07 7.30 -17.45
CA HIS A 162 7.10 7.04 -16.44
C HIS A 162 7.91 5.77 -16.77
N PRO A 163 8.59 5.71 -17.94
CA PRO A 163 9.41 4.56 -18.36
C PRO A 163 10.52 4.19 -17.38
N GLU A 164 10.94 5.15 -16.55
CA GLU A 164 11.96 4.99 -15.53
C GLU A 164 11.51 4.16 -14.32
N VAL A 165 10.20 3.88 -14.17
CA VAL A 165 9.66 3.13 -13.04
C VAL A 165 9.91 1.63 -13.23
N PHE A 166 10.39 0.96 -12.18
CA PHE A 166 10.66 -0.48 -12.18
C PHE A 166 10.18 -1.21 -10.92
N PHE A 167 9.84 -0.48 -9.85
CA PHE A 167 9.30 -1.11 -8.66
C PHE A 167 7.90 -1.68 -8.91
N PRO A 168 7.60 -2.88 -8.39
CA PRO A 168 6.25 -3.40 -8.40
C PRO A 168 5.25 -2.47 -7.70
N ILE A 169 4.02 -2.43 -8.24
CA ILE A 169 2.87 -1.84 -7.56
C ILE A 169 2.27 -2.92 -6.66
N GLU A 170 2.18 -2.64 -5.36
CA GLU A 170 1.62 -3.56 -4.35
C GLU A 170 0.13 -3.24 -4.16
N VAL A 171 -0.71 -4.28 -4.16
CA VAL A 171 -2.16 -4.15 -4.01
C VAL A 171 -2.68 -5.17 -3.01
N ARG A 172 -3.48 -4.72 -2.05
CA ARG A 172 -4.03 -5.59 -0.99
C ARG A 172 -5.45 -5.21 -0.60
N TYR A 173 -6.20 -6.19 -0.12
CA TYR A 173 -7.57 -5.98 0.37
C TYR A 173 -7.60 -5.97 1.89
N VAL A 174 -8.33 -5.00 2.46
CA VAL A 174 -8.44 -4.81 3.91
C VAL A 174 -9.90 -4.58 4.27
N ALA A 175 -10.36 -5.31 5.29
CA ALA A 175 -11.71 -5.19 5.81
C ALA A 175 -11.95 -3.83 6.48
N ALA A 176 -13.21 -3.41 6.52
CA ALA A 176 -13.64 -2.21 7.23
C ALA A 176 -13.31 -2.26 8.74
N ASP A 177 -13.09 -1.08 9.33
CA ASP A 177 -13.04 -0.89 10.78
C ASP A 177 -13.95 0.25 11.25
N ASP A 178 -13.97 0.51 12.56
CA ASP A 178 -14.74 1.57 13.22
C ASP A 178 -13.85 2.67 13.81
N ILE A 179 -12.60 2.78 13.37
CA ILE A 179 -11.61 3.71 13.93
C ILE A 179 -11.65 5.05 13.19
N TRP A 180 -11.94 6.12 13.92
CA TRP A 180 -12.30 7.45 13.38
C TRP A 180 -11.40 8.01 12.27
N LEU A 181 -10.07 7.86 12.40
CA LEU A 181 -9.10 8.32 11.40
C LEU A 181 -8.44 7.16 10.64
N SER A 182 -8.92 5.93 10.78
CA SER A 182 -8.42 4.85 9.95
C SER A 182 -8.82 5.06 8.49
N PRO A 183 -7.92 4.83 7.53
CA PRO A 183 -8.30 4.85 6.12
C PRO A 183 -9.36 3.79 5.78
N PHE A 184 -9.51 2.76 6.61
CA PHE A 184 -10.49 1.67 6.46
C PHE A 184 -11.83 1.94 7.16
N TYR A 185 -12.03 3.14 7.73
CA TYR A 185 -13.24 3.47 8.49
C TYR A 185 -14.52 3.22 7.68
N GLN A 186 -15.32 2.27 8.17
CA GLN A 186 -16.64 1.85 7.71
C GLN A 186 -16.71 1.45 6.22
N ARG A 187 -15.60 1.01 5.63
CA ARG A 187 -15.59 0.51 4.24
C ARG A 187 -14.51 -0.52 4.00
N ASP A 188 -14.88 -1.60 3.32
CA ASP A 188 -13.89 -2.52 2.76
C ASP A 188 -13.08 -1.79 1.70
N THR A 189 -11.80 -2.09 1.65
CA THR A 189 -10.82 -1.24 0.99
C THR A 189 -9.88 -2.06 0.12
N CYS A 190 -9.57 -1.53 -1.06
CA CYS A 190 -8.42 -1.94 -1.86
C CYS A 190 -7.32 -0.89 -1.67
N SER A 191 -6.17 -1.31 -1.13
CA SER A 191 -5.00 -0.46 -0.91
C SER A 191 -4.04 -0.65 -2.08
N ILE A 192 -3.53 0.45 -2.63
CA ILE A 192 -2.62 0.45 -3.77
C ILE A 192 -1.42 1.32 -3.40
N ALA A 193 -0.22 0.73 -3.44
CA ALA A 193 1.03 1.40 -3.16
C ALA A 193 1.89 1.50 -4.43
N VAL A 194 2.43 2.70 -4.66
CA VAL A 194 3.38 2.98 -5.74
C VAL A 194 4.71 3.45 -5.16
N HIS A 195 5.80 3.04 -5.80
CA HIS A 195 7.15 3.19 -5.26
C HIS A 195 8.10 3.87 -6.25
N ARG A 196 9.09 4.57 -5.71
CA ARG A 196 10.25 5.08 -6.46
C ARG A 196 11.52 4.83 -5.67
N TYR A 197 12.61 4.52 -6.36
CA TYR A 197 13.91 4.33 -5.71
C TYR A 197 14.30 5.59 -4.92
N PHE A 198 14.92 5.42 -3.76
CA PHE A 198 15.10 6.54 -2.82
C PHE A 198 16.01 7.66 -3.36
N GLU A 199 16.91 7.34 -4.29
CA GLU A 199 17.84 8.29 -4.92
C GLU A 199 17.24 9.02 -6.13
N GLU A 200 16.08 8.56 -6.62
CA GLU A 200 15.42 9.12 -7.79
C GLU A 200 14.31 10.10 -7.39
N ASP A 201 14.07 11.13 -8.21
CA ASP A 201 12.99 12.08 -7.94
C ASP A 201 11.62 11.40 -8.11
N TYR A 202 10.90 11.27 -6.99
CA TYR A 202 9.58 10.66 -6.97
C TYR A 202 8.45 11.61 -7.36
N LYS A 203 8.69 12.93 -7.31
CA LYS A 203 7.62 13.93 -7.38
C LYS A 203 6.86 13.92 -8.70
N PRO A 204 7.49 13.83 -9.89
CA PRO A 204 6.74 13.83 -11.17
C PRO A 204 5.80 12.63 -11.30
N TYR A 205 6.27 11.46 -10.87
CA TYR A 205 5.48 10.23 -10.85
C TYR A 205 4.30 10.35 -9.88
N PHE A 206 4.56 10.73 -8.62
CA PHE A 206 3.53 10.83 -7.60
C PHE A 206 2.49 11.91 -7.93
N ALA A 207 2.92 13.04 -8.51
CA ALA A 207 2.02 14.08 -8.99
C ALA A 207 1.10 13.61 -10.14
N SER A 208 1.54 12.60 -10.92
CA SER A 208 0.72 11.99 -11.97
C SER A 208 -0.27 10.96 -11.42
N ILE A 209 0.07 10.29 -10.30
CA ILE A 209 -0.72 9.19 -9.71
C ILE A 209 -1.75 9.68 -8.70
N GLU A 210 -1.40 10.62 -7.81
CA GLU A 210 -2.29 11.07 -6.73
C GLU A 210 -3.66 11.60 -7.21
N PRO A 211 -3.77 12.31 -8.35
CA PRO A 211 -5.07 12.70 -8.88
C PRO A 211 -6.00 11.51 -9.18
N ILE A 212 -5.43 10.37 -9.61
CA ILE A 212 -6.17 9.13 -9.85
C ILE A 212 -6.70 8.60 -8.53
N PHE A 213 -5.86 8.50 -7.50
CA PHE A 213 -6.31 8.08 -6.17
C PHE A 213 -7.42 8.97 -5.61
N ARG A 214 -7.31 10.29 -5.81
CA ARG A 214 -8.35 11.25 -5.40
C ARG A 214 -9.66 11.05 -6.18
N LYS A 215 -9.58 10.85 -7.49
CA LYS A 215 -10.73 10.56 -8.38
C LYS A 215 -11.52 9.35 -7.90
N TYR A 216 -10.85 8.32 -7.39
CA TYR A 216 -11.47 7.08 -6.90
C TYR A 216 -11.72 7.07 -5.38
N HIS A 217 -11.77 8.24 -4.74
CA HIS A 217 -12.11 8.40 -3.31
C HIS A 217 -11.15 7.70 -2.34
N GLY A 218 -9.87 7.60 -2.73
CA GLY A 218 -8.81 7.09 -1.89
C GLY A 218 -8.57 7.94 -0.64
N ARG A 219 -8.30 7.28 0.49
CA ARG A 219 -7.76 7.89 1.71
C ARG A 219 -6.26 7.61 1.76
N PRO A 220 -5.39 8.60 2.02
CA PRO A 220 -3.95 8.35 2.03
C PRO A 220 -3.57 7.48 3.22
N HIS A 221 -2.56 6.63 3.03
CA HIS A 221 -1.90 5.97 4.14
C HIS A 221 -1.14 7.01 4.98
N TRP A 222 -1.48 7.14 6.27
CA TRP A 222 -0.89 8.17 7.15
C TRP A 222 0.62 8.14 7.27
N GLY A 223 1.23 6.96 7.15
CA GLY A 223 2.68 6.77 7.15
C GLY A 223 3.39 6.98 5.81
N LYS A 224 2.69 7.36 4.72
CA LYS A 224 3.26 7.50 3.37
C LYS A 224 3.09 8.92 2.82
N LEU A 225 3.81 9.22 1.74
CA LEU A 225 3.79 10.53 1.09
C LEU A 225 2.42 10.80 0.46
N ASN A 226 1.89 11.99 0.71
CA ASN A 226 0.67 12.51 0.11
C ASN A 226 0.69 14.05 0.17
N THR A 227 -0.11 14.71 -0.67
CA THR A 227 -0.22 16.18 -0.72
C THR A 227 -1.51 16.72 -0.11
N LEU A 228 -2.30 15.87 0.56
CA LEU A 228 -3.60 16.26 1.10
C LEU A 228 -3.48 17.28 2.23
N GLN A 229 -4.35 18.27 2.20
CA GLN A 229 -4.46 19.30 3.22
C GLN A 229 -5.69 19.08 4.11
N LEU A 230 -5.84 19.89 5.17
CA LEU A 230 -6.98 19.83 6.09
C LEU A 230 -8.32 19.75 5.37
N ALA A 231 -8.57 20.62 4.39
CA ALA A 231 -9.85 20.65 3.68
C ALA A 231 -10.15 19.34 2.94
N ASP A 232 -9.13 18.67 2.42
CA ASP A 232 -9.26 17.36 1.76
C ASP A 232 -9.53 16.27 2.79
N LEU A 233 -8.69 16.18 3.82
CA LEU A 233 -8.76 15.14 4.84
C LEU A 233 -10.07 15.22 5.65
N ARG A 234 -10.51 16.42 6.01
CA ARG A 234 -11.79 16.63 6.69
C ARG A 234 -12.98 16.13 5.89
N ARG A 235 -12.94 16.18 4.55
CA ARG A 235 -13.98 15.60 3.67
C ARG A 235 -13.89 14.08 3.60
N LEU A 236 -12.68 13.52 3.63
CA LEU A 236 -12.44 12.08 3.49
C LEU A 236 -12.75 11.27 4.77
N TYR A 237 -12.63 11.89 5.93
CA TYR A 237 -12.78 11.25 7.24
C TYR A 237 -14.04 11.76 7.97
N PRO A 238 -15.14 10.97 7.99
CA PRO A 238 -16.42 11.41 8.58
C PRO A 238 -16.35 11.81 10.05
N ARG A 239 -15.38 11.26 10.80
CA ARG A 239 -15.18 11.53 12.23
C ARG A 239 -14.09 12.56 12.51
N TRP A 240 -13.70 13.35 11.50
CA TRP A 240 -12.64 14.35 11.61
C TRP A 240 -12.91 15.36 12.74
N ASP A 241 -14.11 15.96 12.76
CA ASP A 241 -14.43 17.02 13.71
C ASP A 241 -14.52 16.50 15.14
N ASP A 242 -15.02 15.27 15.33
CA ASP A 242 -15.04 14.60 16.62
C ASP A 242 -13.62 14.31 17.11
N PHE A 243 -12.74 13.82 16.23
CA PHE A 243 -11.33 13.64 16.57
C PHE A 243 -10.67 14.97 16.94
N ALA A 244 -10.92 16.03 16.16
CA ALA A 244 -10.36 17.35 16.41
C ALA A 244 -10.84 17.94 17.75
N ALA A 245 -12.09 17.67 18.15
CA ALA A 245 -12.63 18.05 19.45
C ALA A 245 -11.87 17.34 20.58
N VAL A 246 -11.73 16.01 20.51
CA VAL A 246 -10.95 15.24 21.50
C VAL A 246 -9.50 15.73 21.56
N ARG A 247 -8.86 16.00 20.42
CA ARG A 247 -7.50 16.56 20.37
C ARG A 247 -7.40 17.85 21.17
N ARG A 248 -8.33 18.79 20.97
CA ARG A 248 -8.34 20.07 21.70
C ARG A 248 -8.59 19.90 23.20
N GLU A 249 -9.38 18.91 23.59
CA GLU A 249 -9.65 18.61 25.00
C GLU A 249 -8.40 18.07 25.71
N VAL A 250 -7.70 17.11 25.10
CA VAL A 250 -6.56 16.42 25.74
C VAL A 250 -5.23 17.17 25.61
N ASP A 251 -5.06 17.99 24.56
CA ASP A 251 -3.89 18.83 24.35
C ASP A 251 -4.30 20.25 23.89
N PRO A 252 -4.87 21.08 24.80
CA PRO A 252 -5.36 22.43 24.46
C PRO A 252 -4.27 23.36 23.92
N ARG A 253 -3.01 23.10 24.29
CA ARG A 253 -1.85 23.90 23.88
C ARG A 253 -1.13 23.34 22.65
N GLY A 254 -1.60 22.24 22.06
CA GLY A 254 -0.99 21.64 20.87
C GLY A 254 0.46 21.20 21.05
N ARG A 255 0.87 20.79 22.26
CA ARG A 255 2.23 20.34 22.57
C ARG A 255 2.68 19.14 21.73
N PHE A 256 1.75 18.30 21.30
CA PHE A 256 2.04 17.09 20.53
C PHE A 256 1.85 17.27 19.01
N LEU A 257 1.65 18.49 18.54
CA LEU A 257 1.53 18.79 17.13
C LEU A 257 2.89 19.19 16.55
N ASN A 258 3.38 18.40 15.59
CA ASN A 258 4.45 18.84 14.71
C ASN A 258 3.89 19.82 13.65
N PRO A 259 4.73 20.49 12.84
CA PRO A 259 4.25 21.46 11.84
C PRO A 259 3.20 20.90 10.87
N TYR A 260 3.34 19.63 10.46
CA TYR A 260 2.36 18.97 9.61
C TYR A 260 1.00 18.83 10.30
N LEU A 261 0.98 18.27 11.51
CA LEU A 261 -0.25 18.07 12.30
C LEU A 261 -0.86 19.40 12.76
N ALA A 262 -0.06 20.44 12.98
CA ALA A 262 -0.56 21.78 13.28
C ALA A 262 -1.33 22.37 12.08
N GLY A 263 -0.86 22.12 10.86
CA GLY A 263 -1.61 22.48 9.64
C GLY A 263 -2.91 21.70 9.46
N LEU A 264 -2.97 20.47 9.96
CA LEU A 264 -4.19 19.64 9.93
C LEU A 264 -5.16 19.97 11.06
N PHE A 265 -4.65 20.32 12.23
CA PHE A 265 -5.45 20.56 13.42
C PHE A 265 -5.16 21.97 13.95
N PRO A 266 -5.66 23.02 13.29
CA PRO A 266 -5.47 24.39 13.73
C PRO A 266 -6.00 24.63 15.15
N GLY A 267 -5.34 25.51 15.90
CA GLY A 267 -5.80 25.96 17.22
C GLY A 267 -6.97 26.95 17.12
N ALA A 268 -7.74 27.12 18.19
CA ALA A 268 -8.84 28.10 18.22
C ALA A 268 -8.36 29.54 17.94
N ASP A 269 -7.09 29.85 18.26
CA ASP A 269 -6.48 31.17 18.05
C ASP A 269 -5.93 31.40 16.63
N SER A 270 -6.04 30.42 15.72
CA SER A 270 -5.61 30.55 14.32
C SER A 270 -6.69 31.11 13.38
N GLY A 271 -7.72 31.74 13.95
CA GLY A 271 -8.70 32.52 13.22
C GLY A 271 -8.06 33.77 12.61
N GLY A 272 -7.57 33.63 11.38
CA GLY A 272 -7.28 34.76 10.48
C GLY A 272 -5.85 34.78 9.96
N VAL A 273 -5.66 34.29 8.73
CA VAL A 273 -5.35 35.14 7.57
C VAL A 273 -6.05 34.49 6.36
N ALA A 274 -6.71 35.32 5.56
CA ALA A 274 -7.48 34.97 4.37
C ALA A 274 -6.65 34.27 3.29
#